data_AF-A0A831ZJ32-F1
#
_entry.id   AF-A0A831ZJ32-F1
#
_cell.length_a   1.000
_cell.length_b   1.000
_cell.length_c   1.000
_cell.angle_alpha   90.00
_cell.angle_beta   90.00
_cell.angle_gamma   90.00
#
_symmetry.space_group_name_H-M   'P 1'
#
loop_
_entity.id
_entity.type
_entity.pdbx_description
1 polymer ?
#
loop_
_entity_poly.entity_id
_entity_poly.type
_entity_poly.pdbx_seq_one_letter_code
_entity_poly.pdbx_strand_id
1 'polypeptide(L)'
;MRNALLLIKNRLFRFNQTRFIILTLALLLLSVAWTTATAHLSDVATDPIAVLQRSIQDEKKDLRKLDTEIQLLQEKQRLWSAQSITSKSLGADLEQARLALESVQVDLQSSQLDQTSAQHQIDKLQSTITELQHQISNLKNSPEQITPALEAKLTEQLKQQQSLLALKQQYLDILNDRIRLLQRKVALSRQWLNTLQQAAQRQQEDRLKENLADLENRLQMEIQQKQAKVNDLQQQLDAFVRGGTITQPKRQDLTHRIQVLNEYISLINGKQKLAADQTELEAITLDQINQAAPDTLSEWKTRLDDLRQRITPAIKLVDGKIKLLNQQLQLLEKRHSLQGLPLAVYNRQRNDLNQLIEQYQRQKASLQQLQKEVKTRSAVIDKTFQQNLNRSLTARQPLPKDPEVWRSLLIEAGHIPTILVQAVTASVRNLATGWSKSDLNDRFGFATVVFLLTLVSMGLGHLPCPRPYHMTEGQTFTMKAREVLYALLRGSRLMLFTSGTLLAAVWLFGLKAQRFQLLLLVIIWFVCQWMAQLSYWLFVSPLIPAAQRQPRIHYTILWITGIAAVFTLLVGMGHSGLLSGTMREVVDRMFMLLLLPLVYLSLHLRKLMVLRMQAEWRSDFWPRLVALL
;
A
#
# COMPACT_ATOMS: atom_id res chain seq x y z
N MET A 1 -30.79 19.75 -35.96
CA MET A 1 -29.78 19.29 -34.97
C MET A 1 -29.71 17.76 -34.75
N ARG A 2 -30.30 16.92 -35.60
CA ARG A 2 -30.15 15.44 -35.51
C ARG A 2 -29.29 14.83 -36.63
N ASN A 3 -29.02 15.58 -37.70
CA ASN A 3 -28.21 15.10 -38.84
C ASN A 3 -26.72 15.47 -38.80
N ALA A 4 -26.30 16.34 -37.86
CA ALA A 4 -24.88 16.68 -37.68
C ALA A 4 -24.10 15.68 -36.80
N LEU A 5 -24.82 14.90 -35.97
CA LEU A 5 -24.22 13.93 -35.03
C LEU A 5 -23.97 12.55 -35.67
N LEU A 6 -24.56 12.28 -36.83
CA LEU A 6 -24.30 11.07 -37.62
C LEU A 6 -23.10 11.20 -38.57
N LEU A 7 -22.71 12.43 -38.94
CA LEU A 7 -21.57 12.68 -39.83
C LEU A 7 -20.21 12.64 -39.11
N ILE A 8 -20.17 12.91 -37.80
CA ILE A 8 -18.92 12.86 -37.01
C ILE A 8 -18.62 11.42 -36.55
N LYS A 9 -19.65 10.60 -36.29
CA LYS A 9 -19.49 9.19 -35.95
C LYS A 9 -19.01 8.35 -37.14
N ASN A 10 -19.36 8.75 -38.37
CA ASN A 10 -18.97 8.05 -39.60
C ASN A 10 -17.60 8.48 -40.16
N ARG A 11 -17.04 9.64 -39.76
CA ARG A 11 -15.67 10.05 -40.13
C ARG A 11 -14.60 9.51 -39.19
N LEU A 12 -14.89 9.35 -37.89
CA LEU A 12 -13.95 8.74 -36.94
C LEU A 12 -13.83 7.22 -37.09
N PHE A 13 -14.87 6.55 -37.60
CA PHE A 13 -14.82 5.12 -37.88
C PHE A 13 -14.05 4.79 -39.17
N ARG A 14 -14.10 5.67 -40.18
CA ARG A 14 -13.35 5.50 -41.43
C ARG A 14 -11.86 5.84 -41.32
N PHE A 15 -11.44 6.62 -40.32
CA PHE A 15 -10.02 6.96 -40.13
C PHE A 15 -9.23 5.86 -39.40
N ASN A 16 -9.91 5.00 -38.64
CA ASN A 16 -9.29 3.79 -38.06
C ASN A 16 -9.41 2.56 -38.97
N GLN A 17 -10.41 2.50 -39.86
CA GLN A 17 -10.51 1.43 -40.84
C GLN A 17 -9.47 1.53 -41.96
N THR A 18 -9.08 2.73 -42.41
CA THR A 18 -8.02 2.83 -43.44
C THR A 18 -6.64 2.47 -42.91
N ARG A 19 -6.33 2.74 -41.64
CA ARG A 19 -5.09 2.24 -41.01
C ARG A 19 -5.15 0.75 -40.73
N PHE A 20 -6.31 0.21 -40.36
CA PHE A 20 -6.46 -1.25 -40.21
C PHE A 20 -6.41 -1.97 -41.55
N ILE A 21 -6.97 -1.40 -42.62
CA ILE A 21 -6.90 -1.97 -43.97
C ILE A 21 -5.50 -1.80 -44.56
N ILE A 22 -4.78 -0.70 -44.30
CA ILE A 22 -3.38 -0.57 -44.75
C ILE A 22 -2.45 -1.48 -43.92
N LEU A 23 -2.71 -1.70 -42.62
CA LEU A 23 -1.96 -2.68 -41.83
C LEU A 23 -2.33 -4.13 -42.18
N THR A 24 -3.59 -4.45 -42.49
CA THR A 24 -3.96 -5.80 -42.91
C THR A 24 -3.59 -6.06 -44.36
N LEU A 25 -3.56 -5.07 -45.24
CA LEU A 25 -3.04 -5.20 -46.61
C LEU A 25 -1.50 -5.19 -46.63
N ALA A 26 -0.83 -4.51 -45.70
CA ALA A 26 0.62 -4.65 -45.50
C ALA A 26 0.98 -6.00 -44.82
N LEU A 27 0.15 -6.52 -43.91
CA LEU A 27 0.30 -7.89 -43.39
C LEU A 27 -0.07 -8.96 -44.41
N LEU A 28 -1.03 -8.70 -45.32
CA LEU A 28 -1.36 -9.61 -46.42
C LEU A 28 -0.33 -9.56 -47.54
N LEU A 29 0.29 -8.40 -47.80
CA LEU A 29 1.40 -8.31 -48.76
C LEU A 29 2.71 -8.87 -48.17
N LEU A 30 2.92 -8.80 -46.85
CA LEU A 30 4.00 -9.54 -46.19
C LEU A 30 3.73 -11.06 -46.08
N SER A 31 2.48 -11.51 -46.02
CA SER A 31 2.15 -12.95 -46.05
C SER A 31 2.14 -13.53 -47.47
N VAL A 32 1.89 -12.72 -48.48
CA VAL A 32 2.02 -13.12 -49.90
C VAL A 32 3.49 -13.14 -50.35
N ALA A 33 4.37 -12.32 -49.76
CA ALA A 33 5.82 -12.44 -49.97
C ALA A 33 6.45 -13.66 -49.28
N TRP A 34 5.74 -14.32 -48.36
CA TRP A 34 6.16 -15.57 -47.71
C TRP A 34 5.49 -16.82 -48.29
N THR A 35 4.73 -16.70 -49.38
CA THR A 35 4.11 -17.86 -50.07
C THR A 35 4.66 -18.11 -51.48
N THR A 36 5.62 -17.31 -51.97
CA THR A 36 6.39 -17.61 -53.18
C THR A 36 7.82 -18.09 -52.92
N ALA A 37 8.16 -18.44 -51.67
CA ALA A 37 9.41 -19.11 -51.31
C ALA A 37 9.23 -20.59 -50.90
N THR A 38 8.03 -21.15 -51.04
CA THR A 38 7.74 -22.58 -50.78
C THR A 38 7.28 -23.33 -52.04
N ALA A 39 7.66 -22.82 -53.21
CA ALA A 39 7.48 -23.50 -54.51
C ALA A 39 8.83 -23.71 -55.21
N HIS A 40 9.83 -24.23 -54.49
CA HIS A 40 10.98 -24.92 -55.10
C HIS A 40 11.81 -25.67 -54.04
N LEU A 41 11.27 -26.77 -53.52
CA LEU A 41 11.97 -27.89 -52.87
C LEU A 41 10.99 -29.08 -52.92
N SER A 42 10.57 -29.55 -54.09
CA SER A 42 11.26 -30.65 -54.79
C SER A 42 12.24 -31.40 -53.88
N ASP A 43 11.72 -32.44 -53.24
CA ASP A 43 12.43 -33.69 -52.99
C ASP A 43 13.75 -33.59 -52.20
N VAL A 44 13.64 -33.31 -50.90
CA VAL A 44 14.57 -33.88 -49.93
C VAL A 44 13.72 -34.57 -48.87
N ALA A 45 13.75 -35.90 -48.86
CA ALA A 45 13.25 -36.71 -47.76
C ALA A 45 14.07 -36.42 -46.49
N THR A 46 13.87 -35.25 -45.88
CA THR A 46 14.41 -34.94 -44.56
C THR A 46 13.54 -35.65 -43.53
N ASP A 47 14.12 -36.68 -42.91
CA ASP A 47 13.49 -37.42 -41.82
C ASP A 47 12.97 -36.45 -40.73
N PRO A 48 11.64 -36.38 -40.48
CA PRO A 48 11.06 -35.47 -39.49
C PRO A 48 11.59 -35.71 -38.07
N ILE A 49 12.08 -36.93 -37.79
CA ILE A 49 12.74 -37.30 -36.53
C ILE A 49 14.08 -36.55 -36.41
N ALA A 50 14.88 -36.51 -37.47
CA ALA A 50 16.18 -35.84 -37.49
C ALA A 50 16.07 -34.31 -37.35
N VAL A 51 15.04 -33.71 -37.96
CA VAL A 51 14.76 -32.26 -37.83
C VAL A 51 14.38 -31.91 -36.38
N LEU A 52 13.50 -32.70 -35.76
CA LEU A 52 13.06 -32.49 -34.38
C LEU A 52 14.20 -32.74 -33.37
N GLN A 53 15.07 -33.72 -33.63
CA GLN A 53 16.26 -33.95 -32.81
C GLN A 53 17.23 -32.77 -32.86
N ARG A 54 17.43 -32.14 -34.04
CA ARG A 54 18.26 -30.93 -34.15
C ARG A 54 17.65 -29.76 -33.40
N SER A 55 16.34 -29.51 -33.54
CA SER A 55 15.68 -28.43 -32.81
C SER A 55 15.76 -28.63 -31.29
N ILE A 56 15.65 -29.88 -30.80
CA ILE A 56 15.86 -30.22 -29.39
C ILE A 56 17.29 -29.87 -28.92
N GLN A 57 18.30 -30.11 -29.75
CA GLN A 57 19.70 -29.79 -29.40
C GLN A 57 19.95 -28.28 -29.37
N ASP A 58 19.40 -27.53 -30.32
CA ASP A 58 19.54 -26.08 -30.36
C ASP A 58 18.81 -25.42 -29.19
N GLU A 59 17.61 -25.89 -28.87
CA GLU A 59 16.84 -25.42 -27.71
C GLU A 59 17.58 -25.68 -26.38
N LYS A 60 18.25 -26.84 -26.25
CA LYS A 60 19.12 -27.14 -25.08
C LYS A 60 20.31 -26.20 -24.98
N LYS A 61 20.89 -25.74 -26.10
CA LYS A 61 21.97 -24.75 -26.08
C LYS A 61 21.45 -23.39 -25.62
N ASP A 62 20.28 -22.98 -26.11
CA ASP A 62 19.68 -21.71 -25.73
C ASP A 62 19.23 -21.69 -24.27
N LEU A 63 18.76 -22.81 -23.72
CA LEU A 63 18.55 -22.97 -22.28
C LEU A 63 19.81 -22.69 -21.46
N ARG A 64 20.96 -23.20 -21.89
CA ARG A 64 22.24 -22.96 -21.19
C ARG A 64 22.64 -21.49 -21.25
N LYS A 65 22.48 -20.84 -22.41
CA LYS A 65 22.71 -19.39 -22.55
C LYS A 65 21.79 -18.61 -21.61
N LEU A 66 20.51 -18.95 -21.57
CA LEU A 66 19.55 -18.30 -20.70
C LEU A 66 19.92 -18.43 -19.22
N ASP A 67 20.37 -19.61 -18.78
CA ASP A 67 20.86 -19.78 -17.41
C ASP A 67 22.10 -18.93 -17.12
N THR A 68 23.06 -18.86 -18.06
CA THR A 68 24.24 -17.98 -17.89
C THR A 68 23.86 -16.50 -17.82
N GLU A 69 22.89 -16.05 -18.61
CA GLU A 69 22.39 -14.67 -18.53
C GLU A 69 21.72 -14.37 -17.18
N ILE A 70 21.00 -15.34 -16.62
CA ILE A 70 20.41 -15.23 -15.27
C ILE A 70 21.51 -15.08 -14.22
N GLN A 71 22.58 -15.87 -14.31
CA GLN A 71 23.71 -15.77 -13.39
C GLN A 71 24.42 -14.40 -13.49
N LEU A 72 24.66 -13.92 -14.72
CA LEU A 72 25.25 -12.60 -14.96
C LEU A 72 24.38 -11.46 -14.40
N LEU A 73 23.05 -11.55 -14.54
CA LEU A 73 22.13 -10.57 -13.96
C LEU A 73 22.20 -10.58 -12.42
N GLN A 74 22.27 -11.76 -11.80
CA GLN A 74 22.42 -11.88 -10.35
C GLN A 74 23.75 -11.32 -9.86
N GLU A 75 24.84 -11.59 -10.57
CA GLU A 75 26.16 -11.06 -10.24
C GLU A 75 26.21 -9.54 -10.41
N LYS A 76 25.67 -9.00 -11.51
CA LYS A 76 25.53 -7.55 -11.72
C LYS A 76 24.76 -6.90 -10.58
N GLN A 77 23.66 -7.51 -10.13
CA GLN A 77 22.89 -7.02 -9.00
C GLN A 77 23.68 -7.03 -7.68
N ARG A 78 24.46 -8.09 -7.41
CA ARG A 78 25.33 -8.17 -6.23
C ARG A 78 26.41 -7.10 -6.24
N LEU A 79 27.12 -6.96 -7.35
CA LEU A 79 28.17 -5.94 -7.51
C LEU A 79 27.59 -4.54 -7.33
N TRP A 80 26.42 -4.28 -7.91
CA TRP A 80 25.75 -3.00 -7.75
C TRP A 80 25.30 -2.75 -6.30
N SER A 81 24.82 -3.77 -5.58
CA SER A 81 24.48 -3.62 -4.16
C SER A 81 25.69 -3.37 -3.25
N ALA A 82 26.89 -3.83 -3.66
CA ALA A 82 28.14 -3.59 -2.95
C ALA A 82 28.76 -2.22 -3.26
N GLN A 83 28.44 -1.65 -4.43
CA GLN A 83 28.87 -0.31 -4.81
C GLN A 83 27.82 0.73 -4.42
N SER A 84 28.11 1.56 -3.42
CA SER A 84 27.32 2.73 -3.00
C SER A 84 27.39 3.88 -4.03
N ILE A 85 27.28 3.58 -5.32
CA ILE A 85 27.62 4.52 -6.37
C ILE A 85 26.39 5.30 -6.81
N THR A 86 26.43 6.57 -6.46
CA THR A 86 25.90 7.75 -7.15
C THR A 86 26.27 7.78 -8.64
N SER A 87 25.78 6.83 -9.44
CA SER A 87 26.22 6.70 -10.83
C SER A 87 25.62 7.82 -11.70
N LYS A 88 26.46 8.41 -12.55
CA LYS A 88 26.00 9.30 -13.63
C LYS A 88 25.16 8.55 -14.68
N SER A 89 25.18 7.21 -14.68
CA SER A 89 24.53 6.34 -15.66
C SER A 89 23.14 5.83 -15.25
N LEU A 90 22.66 6.16 -14.04
CA LEU A 90 21.45 5.55 -13.46
C LEU A 90 20.21 5.66 -14.36
N GLY A 91 20.07 6.77 -15.10
CA GLY A 91 18.99 6.95 -16.08
C GLY A 91 19.08 5.98 -17.27
N ALA A 92 20.29 5.76 -17.80
CA ALA A 92 20.52 4.79 -18.88
C ALA A 92 20.31 3.35 -18.39
N ASP A 93 20.76 3.05 -17.16
CA ASP A 93 20.58 1.75 -16.52
C ASP A 93 19.08 1.44 -16.26
N LEU A 94 18.28 2.45 -15.91
CA LEU A 94 16.83 2.34 -15.73
C LEU A 94 16.10 1.99 -17.04
N GLU A 95 16.39 2.73 -18.12
CA GLU A 95 15.77 2.46 -19.43
C GLU A 95 16.22 1.11 -19.98
N GLN A 96 17.50 0.75 -19.82
CA GLN A 96 17.98 -0.58 -20.21
C GLN A 96 17.28 -1.70 -19.41
N ALA A 97 17.04 -1.51 -18.11
CA ALA A 97 16.32 -2.47 -17.28
C ALA A 97 14.83 -2.59 -17.66
N ARG A 98 14.19 -1.49 -18.06
CA ARG A 98 12.81 -1.49 -18.59
C ARG A 98 12.72 -2.31 -19.88
N LEU A 99 13.57 -2.00 -20.85
CA LEU A 99 13.63 -2.71 -22.13
C LEU A 99 13.95 -4.19 -21.95
N ALA A 100 14.87 -4.53 -21.05
CA ALA A 100 15.21 -5.92 -20.74
C ALA A 100 14.02 -6.67 -20.12
N LEU A 101 13.27 -6.05 -19.21
CA LEU A 101 12.08 -6.66 -18.64
C LEU A 101 11.00 -6.92 -19.71
N GLU A 102 10.76 -5.95 -20.60
CA GLU A 102 9.79 -6.07 -21.67
C GLU A 102 10.18 -7.17 -22.67
N SER A 103 11.45 -7.20 -23.09
CA SER A 103 12.01 -8.25 -23.95
C SER A 103 11.78 -9.65 -23.35
N VAL A 104 12.11 -9.85 -22.08
CA VAL A 104 11.96 -11.17 -21.43
C VAL A 104 10.48 -11.55 -21.26
N GLN A 105 9.58 -10.58 -21.09
CA GLN A 105 8.13 -10.84 -21.05
C GLN A 105 7.59 -11.30 -22.41
N VAL A 106 8.09 -10.70 -23.50
CA VAL A 106 7.74 -11.14 -24.86
C VAL A 106 8.26 -12.57 -25.11
N ASP A 107 9.50 -12.87 -24.72
CA ASP A 107 10.05 -14.22 -24.84
C ASP A 107 9.23 -15.25 -24.06
N LEU A 108 8.80 -14.90 -22.84
CA LEU A 108 7.94 -15.75 -22.01
C LEU A 108 6.59 -16.03 -22.69
N GLN A 109 5.96 -15.00 -23.27
CA GLN A 109 4.71 -15.16 -24.01
C GLN A 109 4.90 -16.05 -25.25
N SER A 110 5.99 -15.86 -25.99
CA SER A 110 6.32 -16.70 -27.15
C SER A 110 6.47 -18.17 -26.73
N SER A 111 7.27 -18.46 -25.69
CA SER A 111 7.47 -19.84 -25.24
C SER A 111 6.20 -20.50 -24.68
N GLN A 112 5.27 -19.73 -24.11
CA GLN A 112 3.96 -20.24 -23.69
C GLN A 112 3.06 -20.62 -24.89
N LEU A 113 3.14 -19.85 -25.98
CA LEU A 113 2.45 -20.19 -27.22
C LEU A 113 3.05 -21.46 -27.85
N ASP A 114 4.38 -21.59 -27.85
CA ASP A 114 5.08 -22.77 -28.35
C ASP A 114 4.73 -24.03 -27.55
N GLN A 115 4.63 -23.91 -26.22
CA GLN A 115 4.17 -24.99 -25.33
C GLN A 115 2.75 -25.45 -25.69
N THR A 116 1.84 -24.50 -25.90
CA THR A 116 0.43 -24.80 -26.26
C THR A 116 0.36 -25.48 -27.64
N SER A 117 1.14 -25.00 -28.61
CA SER A 117 1.26 -25.61 -29.93
C SER A 117 1.83 -27.03 -29.87
N ALA A 118 2.89 -27.25 -29.09
CA ALA A 118 3.50 -28.55 -28.88
C ALA A 118 2.53 -29.54 -28.22
N GLN A 119 1.73 -29.09 -27.25
CA GLN A 119 0.69 -29.90 -26.62
C GLN A 119 -0.37 -30.36 -27.62
N HIS A 120 -0.89 -29.44 -28.45
CA HIS A 120 -1.84 -29.81 -29.50
C HIS A 120 -1.27 -30.81 -30.51
N GLN A 121 0.02 -30.72 -30.84
CA GLN A 121 0.68 -31.69 -31.70
C GLN A 121 0.80 -33.07 -31.03
N ILE A 122 1.11 -33.12 -29.74
CA ILE A 122 1.14 -34.36 -28.94
C ILE A 122 -0.24 -35.01 -28.93
N ASP A 123 -1.30 -34.25 -28.66
CA ASP A 123 -2.67 -34.77 -28.62
C ASP A 123 -3.07 -35.36 -29.98
N LYS A 124 -2.72 -34.66 -31.08
CA LYS A 124 -2.95 -35.15 -32.45
C LYS A 124 -2.20 -36.46 -32.74
N LEU A 125 -0.93 -36.56 -32.33
CA LEU A 125 -0.14 -37.78 -32.52
C LEU A 125 -0.70 -38.96 -31.72
N GLN A 126 -1.15 -38.72 -30.49
CA GLN A 126 -1.80 -39.74 -29.67
C GLN A 126 -3.10 -40.25 -30.30
N SER A 127 -3.92 -39.35 -30.86
CA SER A 127 -5.13 -39.74 -31.60
C SER A 127 -4.82 -40.56 -32.86
N THR A 128 -3.74 -40.23 -33.57
CA THR A 128 -3.30 -40.96 -34.77
C THR A 128 -2.76 -42.35 -34.41
N ILE A 129 -2.00 -42.46 -33.31
CA ILE A 129 -1.47 -43.75 -32.82
C ILE A 129 -2.62 -44.67 -32.39
N THR A 130 -3.61 -44.14 -31.67
CA THR A 130 -4.78 -44.94 -31.25
C THR A 130 -5.62 -45.41 -32.44
N GLU A 131 -5.81 -44.57 -33.46
CA GLU A 131 -6.47 -44.96 -34.70
C GLU A 131 -5.69 -46.08 -35.44
N LEU A 132 -4.37 -45.95 -35.58
CA LEU A 132 -3.51 -46.98 -36.19
C LEU A 132 -3.54 -48.30 -35.39
N GLN A 133 -3.55 -48.24 -34.05
CA GLN A 133 -3.69 -49.41 -33.19
C GLN A 133 -5.03 -50.12 -33.39
N HIS A 134 -6.12 -49.35 -33.50
CA HIS A 134 -7.44 -49.90 -33.81
C HIS A 134 -7.47 -50.55 -35.20
N GLN A 135 -6.88 -49.92 -36.22
CA GLN A 135 -6.79 -50.49 -37.57
C GLN A 135 -6.00 -51.81 -37.59
N ILE A 136 -4.84 -51.87 -36.92
CA ILE A 136 -4.05 -53.10 -36.79
C ILE A 136 -4.83 -54.19 -36.03
N SER A 137 -5.57 -53.82 -34.98
CA SER A 137 -6.37 -54.78 -34.19
C SER A 137 -7.55 -55.33 -34.99
N ASN A 138 -8.22 -54.48 -35.78
CA ASN A 138 -9.31 -54.89 -36.66
C ASN A 138 -8.83 -55.81 -37.79
N LEU A 139 -7.66 -55.53 -38.37
CA LEU A 139 -7.02 -56.38 -39.39
C LEU A 139 -6.64 -57.76 -38.82
N LYS A 140 -6.16 -57.84 -37.57
CA LYS A 140 -5.86 -59.12 -36.90
C LYS A 140 -7.10 -59.96 -36.62
N ASN A 141 -8.27 -59.33 -36.47
CA ASN A 141 -9.53 -60.01 -36.19
C ASN A 141 -10.32 -60.38 -37.47
N SER A 142 -9.86 -59.99 -38.67
CA SER A 142 -10.49 -60.29 -39.97
C SER A 142 -9.51 -60.96 -40.95
N PRO A 143 -9.43 -62.30 -40.99
CA PRO A 143 -8.39 -63.04 -41.71
C PRO A 143 -8.49 -62.99 -43.26
N GLU A 144 -9.58 -62.47 -43.84
CA GLU A 144 -9.79 -62.44 -45.30
C GLU A 144 -9.08 -61.29 -46.04
N GLN A 145 -8.46 -60.32 -45.35
CA GLN A 145 -7.82 -59.14 -45.97
C GLN A 145 -6.32 -58.96 -45.65
N ILE A 146 -5.68 -59.96 -45.05
CA ILE A 146 -4.30 -59.83 -44.55
C ILE A 146 -3.30 -60.06 -45.69
N THR A 147 -2.60 -58.99 -46.10
CA THR A 147 -1.31 -59.11 -46.78
C THR A 147 -0.18 -58.77 -45.79
N PRO A 148 0.86 -59.60 -45.65
CA PRO A 148 1.96 -59.36 -44.71
C PRO A 148 2.70 -58.03 -44.95
N ALA A 149 2.67 -57.53 -46.19
CA ALA A 149 3.22 -56.22 -46.55
C ALA A 149 2.42 -55.04 -45.97
N LEU A 150 1.09 -55.16 -45.84
CA LEU A 150 0.22 -54.12 -45.28
C LEU A 150 0.39 -54.04 -43.76
N GLU A 151 0.46 -55.18 -43.08
CA GLU A 151 0.74 -55.24 -41.64
C GLU A 151 2.13 -54.69 -41.30
N ALA A 152 3.16 -55.07 -42.06
CA ALA A 152 4.52 -54.52 -41.91
C ALA A 152 4.56 -52.99 -42.10
N LYS A 153 3.81 -52.45 -43.07
CA LYS A 153 3.74 -51.01 -43.32
C LYS A 153 3.03 -50.24 -42.19
N LEU A 154 1.92 -50.75 -41.69
CA LEU A 154 1.17 -50.12 -40.58
C LEU A 154 1.93 -50.19 -39.26
N THR A 155 2.61 -51.31 -38.99
CA THR A 155 3.46 -51.45 -37.80
C THR A 155 4.68 -50.53 -37.85
N GLU A 156 5.30 -50.36 -39.02
CA GLU A 156 6.39 -49.40 -39.19
C GLU A 156 5.92 -47.95 -39.03
N GLN A 157 4.75 -47.59 -39.60
CA GLN A 157 4.15 -46.27 -39.39
C GLN A 157 3.82 -46.01 -37.92
N LEU A 158 3.27 -46.99 -37.21
CA LEU A 158 3.01 -46.88 -35.78
C LEU A 158 4.29 -46.65 -34.98
N LYS A 159 5.36 -47.39 -35.29
CA LYS A 159 6.68 -47.23 -34.64
C LYS A 159 7.27 -45.84 -34.89
N GLN A 160 7.16 -45.33 -36.12
CA GLN A 160 7.58 -43.97 -36.47
C GLN A 160 6.79 -42.92 -35.68
N GLN A 161 5.46 -43.03 -35.62
CA GLN A 161 4.61 -42.10 -34.86
C GLN A 161 4.91 -42.14 -33.35
N GLN A 162 5.14 -43.32 -32.78
CA GLN A 162 5.55 -43.48 -31.38
C GLN A 162 6.90 -42.81 -31.09
N SER A 163 7.87 -42.93 -32.01
CA SER A 163 9.17 -42.27 -31.85
C SER A 163 9.05 -40.73 -31.93
N LEU A 164 8.19 -40.22 -32.81
CA LEU A 164 7.92 -38.79 -32.94
C LEU A 164 7.18 -38.24 -31.72
N LEU A 165 6.23 -39.00 -31.16
CA LEU A 165 5.57 -38.68 -29.90
C LEU A 165 6.58 -38.56 -28.75
N ALA A 166 7.48 -39.54 -28.60
CA ALA A 166 8.49 -39.51 -27.54
C ALA A 166 9.42 -38.28 -27.66
N LEU A 167 9.85 -37.94 -28.87
CA LEU A 167 10.65 -36.74 -29.12
C LEU A 167 9.86 -35.45 -28.85
N LYS A 168 8.58 -35.39 -29.22
CA LYS A 168 7.71 -34.23 -28.92
C LYS A 168 7.46 -34.06 -27.43
N GLN A 169 7.32 -35.15 -26.68
CA GLN A 169 7.25 -35.10 -25.21
C GLN A 169 8.55 -34.56 -24.62
N GLN A 170 9.71 -35.03 -25.10
CA GLN A 170 11.00 -34.47 -24.69
C GLN A 170 11.12 -32.98 -25.03
N TYR A 171 10.63 -32.55 -26.19
CA TYR A 171 10.61 -31.14 -26.57
C TYR A 171 9.71 -30.30 -25.66
N LEU A 172 8.54 -30.82 -25.27
CA LEU A 172 7.65 -30.17 -24.31
C LEU A 172 8.32 -29.97 -22.94
N ASP A 173 9.06 -30.96 -22.45
CA ASP A 173 9.82 -30.83 -21.19
C ASP A 173 10.86 -29.72 -21.25
N ILE A 174 11.56 -29.58 -22.38
CA ILE A 174 12.54 -28.51 -22.63
C ILE A 174 11.85 -27.15 -22.66
N LEU A 175 10.68 -27.03 -23.30
CA LEU A 175 9.89 -25.79 -23.27
C LEU A 175 9.43 -25.44 -21.85
N ASN A 176 9.05 -26.45 -21.05
CA ASN A 176 8.69 -26.25 -19.65
C ASN A 176 9.89 -25.72 -18.84
N ASP A 177 11.09 -26.25 -19.07
CA ASP A 177 12.34 -25.73 -18.49
C ASP A 177 12.61 -24.29 -18.91
N ARG A 178 12.41 -23.97 -20.19
CA ARG A 178 12.60 -22.61 -20.73
C ARG A 178 11.65 -21.62 -20.08
N ILE A 179 10.37 -21.98 -19.96
CA ILE A 179 9.36 -21.16 -19.29
C ILE A 179 9.76 -20.91 -17.83
N ARG A 180 10.21 -21.93 -17.10
CA ARG A 180 10.68 -21.79 -15.71
C ARG A 180 11.85 -20.83 -15.59
N LEU A 181 12.86 -20.94 -16.46
CA LEU A 181 14.01 -20.03 -16.48
C LEU A 181 13.61 -18.61 -16.87
N LEU A 182 12.74 -18.44 -17.87
CA LEU A 182 12.23 -17.12 -18.27
C LEU A 182 11.42 -16.47 -17.15
N GLN A 183 10.58 -17.21 -16.43
CA GLN A 183 9.87 -16.71 -15.25
C GLN A 183 10.84 -16.23 -14.17
N ARG A 184 11.90 -17.00 -13.90
CA ARG A 184 12.97 -16.59 -12.97
C ARG A 184 13.67 -15.31 -13.44
N LYS A 185 13.97 -15.21 -14.73
CA LYS A 185 14.57 -14.01 -15.33
C LYS A 185 13.64 -12.79 -15.22
N VAL A 186 12.34 -12.93 -15.47
CA VAL A 186 11.34 -11.86 -15.26
C VAL A 186 11.34 -11.39 -13.81
N ALA A 187 11.33 -12.32 -12.85
CA ALA A 187 11.34 -11.97 -11.43
C ALA A 187 12.60 -11.16 -11.06
N LEU A 188 13.77 -11.60 -11.51
CA LEU A 188 15.04 -10.91 -11.30
C LEU A 188 15.08 -9.54 -11.99
N SER A 189 14.67 -9.43 -13.25
CA SER A 189 14.62 -8.16 -13.98
C SER A 189 13.65 -7.17 -13.34
N ARG A 190 12.52 -7.63 -12.80
CA ARG A 190 11.58 -6.78 -12.06
C ARG A 190 12.15 -6.32 -10.72
N GLN A 191 12.79 -7.22 -9.98
CA GLN A 191 13.48 -6.86 -8.74
C GLN A 191 14.56 -5.81 -9.00
N TRP A 192 15.35 -6.02 -10.06
CA TRP A 192 16.40 -5.11 -10.48
C TRP A 192 15.86 -3.71 -10.86
N LEU A 193 14.80 -3.66 -11.68
CA LEU A 193 14.10 -2.42 -12.02
C LEU A 193 13.66 -1.66 -10.75
N ASN A 194 13.03 -2.37 -9.81
CA ASN A 194 12.57 -1.76 -8.56
C ASN A 194 13.73 -1.20 -7.74
N THR A 195 14.85 -1.93 -7.65
CA THR A 195 16.06 -1.45 -6.97
C THR A 195 16.62 -0.18 -7.62
N LEU A 196 16.72 -0.15 -8.96
CA LEU A 196 17.17 1.03 -9.69
C LEU A 196 16.22 2.23 -9.53
N GLN A 197 14.90 1.99 -9.53
CA GLN A 197 13.91 3.04 -9.29
C GLN A 197 14.05 3.64 -7.89
N GLN A 198 14.20 2.81 -6.86
CA GLN A 198 14.43 3.28 -5.49
C GLN A 198 15.74 4.06 -5.36
N ALA A 199 16.79 3.61 -6.04
CA ALA A 199 18.07 4.31 -6.08
C ALA A 199 17.95 5.70 -6.72
N ALA A 200 17.19 5.79 -7.83
CA ALA A 200 16.97 7.05 -8.53
C ALA A 200 16.16 8.03 -7.68
N GLN A 201 15.16 7.53 -6.96
CA GLN A 201 14.38 8.30 -5.99
C GLN A 201 15.29 8.86 -4.89
N ARG A 202 16.12 8.00 -4.26
CA ARG A 202 17.06 8.44 -3.23
C ARG A 202 18.05 9.48 -3.75
N GLN A 203 18.63 9.25 -4.93
CA GLN A 203 19.56 10.22 -5.54
C GLN A 203 18.88 11.56 -5.84
N GLN A 204 17.63 11.55 -6.29
CA GLN A 204 16.87 12.77 -6.50
C GLN A 204 16.60 13.49 -5.17
N GLU A 205 16.15 12.77 -4.14
CA GLU A 205 15.94 13.33 -2.80
C GLU A 205 17.22 13.91 -2.20
N ASP A 206 18.36 13.23 -2.36
CA ASP A 206 19.65 13.70 -1.84
C ASP A 206 20.11 14.96 -2.57
N ARG A 207 19.98 15.03 -3.90
CA ARG A 207 20.26 16.26 -4.68
C ARG A 207 19.36 17.41 -4.27
N LEU A 208 18.08 17.13 -4.05
CA LEU A 208 17.11 18.13 -3.58
C LEU A 208 17.48 18.65 -2.19
N LYS A 209 17.89 17.78 -1.27
CA LYS A 209 18.36 18.16 0.07
C LYS A 209 19.67 18.96 0.02
N GLU A 210 20.62 18.57 -0.83
CA GLU A 210 21.88 19.28 -1.01
C GLU A 210 21.65 20.70 -1.56
N ASN A 211 20.85 20.82 -2.62
CA ASN A 211 20.47 22.13 -3.18
C ASN A 211 19.74 23.02 -2.15
N LEU A 212 18.86 22.41 -1.34
CA LEU A 212 18.17 23.12 -0.26
C LEU A 212 19.17 23.58 0.81
N ALA A 213 20.09 22.72 1.26
CA ALA A 213 21.09 23.07 2.26
C ALA A 213 22.01 24.21 1.78
N ASP A 214 22.43 24.17 0.52
CA ASP A 214 23.22 25.25 -0.09
C ASP A 214 22.46 26.58 -0.14
N LEU A 215 21.17 26.54 -0.51
CA LEU A 215 20.31 27.71 -0.50
C LEU A 215 20.10 28.24 0.92
N GLU A 216 19.82 27.37 1.89
CA GLU A 216 19.65 27.73 3.30
C GLU A 216 20.89 28.41 3.86
N ASN A 217 22.08 27.88 3.56
CA ASN A 217 23.36 28.48 3.96
C ASN A 217 23.53 29.89 3.39
N ARG A 218 23.20 30.10 2.10
CA ARG A 218 23.26 31.43 1.47
C ARG A 218 22.27 32.41 2.11
N LEU A 219 21.02 31.99 2.32
CA LEU A 219 20.01 32.83 2.95
C LEU A 219 20.34 33.14 4.41
N GLN A 220 20.93 32.19 5.14
CA GLN A 220 21.36 32.38 6.54
C GLN A 220 22.51 33.40 6.64
N MET A 221 23.47 33.36 5.72
CA MET A 221 24.50 34.39 5.62
C MET A 221 23.90 35.78 5.34
N GLU A 222 22.91 35.88 4.45
CA GLU A 222 22.21 37.15 4.21
C GLU A 222 21.45 37.66 5.45
N ILE A 223 20.79 36.77 6.21
CA ILE A 223 20.12 37.11 7.47
C ILE A 223 21.13 37.67 8.47
N GLN A 224 22.27 36.99 8.66
CA GLN A 224 23.31 37.43 9.60
C GLN A 224 23.87 38.81 9.23
N GLN A 225 24.15 39.04 7.93
CA GLN A 225 24.62 40.34 7.46
C GLN A 225 23.60 41.46 7.72
N LYS A 226 22.32 41.21 7.49
CA LYS A 226 21.26 42.21 7.76
C LYS A 226 21.04 42.41 9.26
N GLN A 227 21.10 41.36 10.06
CA GLN A 227 20.98 41.44 11.51
C GLN A 227 22.14 42.24 12.13
N ALA A 228 23.37 42.05 11.65
CA ALA A 228 24.51 42.85 12.08
C ALA A 228 24.28 44.35 11.81
N LYS A 229 23.72 44.70 10.64
CA LYS A 229 23.35 46.09 10.31
C LYS A 229 22.23 46.62 11.19
N VAL A 230 21.24 45.80 11.55
CA VAL A 230 20.20 46.17 12.52
C VAL A 230 20.82 46.52 13.87
N ASN A 231 21.72 45.68 14.36
CA ASN A 231 22.38 45.87 15.65
C ASN A 231 23.25 47.15 15.66
N ASP A 232 23.99 47.43 14.58
CA ASP A 232 24.75 48.68 14.42
C ASP A 232 23.83 49.92 14.47
N LEU A 233 22.72 49.89 13.72
CA LEU A 233 21.75 50.99 13.73
C LEU A 233 21.06 51.16 15.10
N GLN A 234 20.81 50.07 15.83
CA GLN A 234 20.28 50.12 17.19
C GLN A 234 21.30 50.74 18.16
N GLN A 235 22.58 50.35 18.07
CA GLN A 235 23.63 50.95 18.89
C GLN A 235 23.77 52.45 18.62
N GLN A 236 23.71 52.87 17.35
CA GLN A 236 23.69 54.28 16.99
C GLN A 236 22.48 54.99 17.61
N LEU A 237 21.28 54.42 17.48
CA LEU A 237 20.06 54.96 18.07
C LEU A 237 20.20 55.14 19.60
N ASP A 238 20.72 54.13 20.30
CA ASP A 238 20.90 54.13 21.75
C ASP A 238 21.99 55.09 22.22
N ALA A 239 23.08 55.22 21.47
CA ALA A 239 24.14 56.20 21.72
C ALA A 239 23.61 57.63 21.58
N PHE A 240 22.77 57.89 20.58
CA PHE A 240 22.14 59.20 20.39
C PHE A 240 21.12 59.52 21.47
N VAL A 241 20.34 58.55 21.94
CA VAL A 241 19.38 58.75 23.05
C VAL A 241 20.10 59.17 24.33
N ARG A 242 21.31 58.64 24.57
CA ARG A 242 22.14 59.00 25.73
C ARG A 242 22.88 60.35 25.58
N GLY A 243 23.14 60.81 24.35
CA GLY A 243 23.93 62.01 24.05
C GLY A 243 23.17 63.35 23.94
N GLY A 244 21.85 63.38 24.14
CA GLY A 244 21.08 64.61 24.44
C GLY A 244 20.74 65.58 23.29
N THR A 245 21.23 65.40 22.06
CA THR A 245 20.91 66.31 20.93
C THR A 245 20.32 65.55 19.74
N ILE A 246 18.99 65.46 19.66
CA ILE A 246 18.31 64.86 18.50
C ILE A 246 17.23 65.78 17.95
N THR A 247 17.34 66.08 16.65
CA THR A 247 16.21 66.51 15.82
C THR A 247 15.31 65.31 15.50
N GLN A 248 14.01 65.40 15.85
CA GLN A 248 12.96 64.38 15.64
C GLN A 248 13.04 63.61 14.30
N PRO A 249 13.35 64.23 13.14
CA PRO A 249 13.44 63.57 11.84
C PRO A 249 14.54 62.49 11.75
N LYS A 250 15.69 62.70 12.41
CA LYS A 250 16.82 61.77 12.34
C LYS A 250 16.55 60.47 13.12
N ARG A 251 15.84 60.58 14.25
CA ARG A 251 15.34 59.42 15.00
C ARG A 251 14.37 58.59 14.15
N GLN A 252 13.43 59.26 13.50
CA GLN A 252 12.43 58.60 12.65
C GLN A 252 13.08 57.88 11.46
N ASP A 253 14.11 58.44 10.83
CA ASP A 253 14.85 57.78 9.74
C ASP A 253 15.56 56.49 10.21
N LEU A 254 16.26 56.55 11.35
CA LEU A 254 16.91 55.36 11.92
C LEU A 254 15.90 54.27 12.28
N THR A 255 14.78 54.64 12.91
CA THR A 255 13.71 53.68 13.23
C THR A 255 13.13 53.06 11.96
N HIS A 256 12.91 53.84 10.91
CA HIS A 256 12.43 53.33 9.62
C HIS A 256 13.42 52.33 9.01
N ARG A 257 14.73 52.64 9.00
CA ARG A 257 15.76 51.73 8.48
C ARG A 257 15.82 50.40 9.23
N ILE A 258 15.71 50.45 10.55
CA ILE A 258 15.64 49.23 11.38
C ILE A 258 14.41 48.41 11.01
N GLN A 259 13.24 49.05 10.87
CA GLN A 259 12.01 48.37 10.45
C GLN A 259 12.13 47.74 9.05
N VAL A 260 12.68 48.46 8.08
CA VAL A 260 12.90 47.97 6.71
C VAL A 260 13.82 46.75 6.71
N LEU A 261 14.93 46.78 7.46
CA LEU A 261 15.84 45.64 7.56
C LEU A 261 15.17 44.44 8.23
N ASN A 262 14.37 44.64 9.28
CA ASN A 262 13.62 43.57 9.93
C ASN A 262 12.56 42.95 9.00
N GLU A 263 11.91 43.75 8.16
CA GLU A 263 11.00 43.25 7.12
C GLU A 263 11.76 42.47 6.04
N TYR A 264 12.95 42.91 5.63
CA TYR A 264 13.80 42.12 4.73
C TYR A 264 14.22 40.77 5.34
N ILE A 265 14.56 40.73 6.62
CA ILE A 265 14.86 39.46 7.32
C ILE A 265 13.63 38.56 7.32
N SER A 266 12.45 39.12 7.62
CA SER A 266 11.17 38.38 7.57
C SER A 266 10.89 37.81 6.17
N LEU A 267 11.22 38.58 5.12
CA LEU A 267 11.08 38.17 3.74
C LEU A 267 12.04 37.03 3.36
N ILE A 268 13.30 37.09 3.82
CA ILE A 268 14.27 36.01 3.61
C ILE A 268 13.83 34.73 4.33
N ASN A 269 13.39 34.82 5.58
CA ASN A 269 12.81 33.68 6.31
C ASN A 269 11.63 33.06 5.56
N GLY A 270 10.78 33.91 4.96
CA GLY A 270 9.68 33.45 4.13
C GLY A 270 10.13 32.77 2.82
N LYS A 271 11.22 33.24 2.19
CA LYS A 271 11.83 32.60 1.02
C LYS A 271 12.40 31.23 1.36
N GLN A 272 13.05 31.09 2.52
CA GLN A 272 13.58 29.81 3.00
C GLN A 272 12.45 28.78 3.16
N LYS A 273 11.37 29.15 3.86
CA LYS A 273 10.19 28.28 4.03
C LYS A 273 9.55 27.89 2.70
N LEU A 274 9.43 28.86 1.78
CA LEU A 274 8.91 28.60 0.44
C LEU A 274 9.76 27.60 -0.34
N ALA A 275 11.09 27.73 -0.27
CA ALA A 275 12.01 26.78 -0.91
C ALA A 275 11.88 25.38 -0.31
N ALA A 276 11.75 25.27 1.02
CA ALA A 276 11.51 23.99 1.68
C ALA A 276 10.19 23.33 1.24
N ASP A 277 9.10 24.10 1.24
CA ASP A 277 7.78 23.61 0.79
C ASP A 277 7.81 23.20 -0.70
N GLN A 278 8.57 23.93 -1.54
CA GLN A 278 8.73 23.60 -2.96
C GLN A 278 9.54 22.31 -3.16
N THR A 279 10.63 22.12 -2.41
CA THR A 279 11.43 20.89 -2.44
C THR A 279 10.62 19.67 -2.00
N GLU A 280 9.80 19.82 -0.94
CA GLU A 280 8.89 18.75 -0.49
C GLU A 280 7.87 18.38 -1.58
N LEU A 281 7.36 19.37 -2.30
CA LEU A 281 6.48 19.13 -3.44
C LEU A 281 7.22 18.43 -4.59
N GLU A 282 8.43 18.89 -4.94
CA GLU A 282 9.24 18.33 -6.03
C GLU A 282 9.64 16.87 -5.80
N ALA A 283 9.71 16.43 -4.54
CA ALA A 283 9.89 15.02 -4.20
C ALA A 283 8.71 14.12 -4.64
N ILE A 284 7.49 14.68 -4.81
CA ILE A 284 6.28 13.94 -5.18
C ILE A 284 5.94 14.20 -6.65
N THR A 285 6.54 13.48 -7.59
CA THR A 285 6.31 13.72 -9.03
C THR A 285 5.01 13.09 -9.55
N LEU A 286 4.45 13.65 -10.63
CA LEU A 286 3.22 13.13 -11.26
C LEU A 286 3.37 11.70 -11.79
N ASP A 287 4.54 11.33 -12.31
CA ASP A 287 4.77 9.98 -12.82
C ASP A 287 4.81 8.94 -11.69
N GLN A 288 5.43 9.30 -10.56
CA GLN A 288 5.44 8.48 -9.36
C GLN A 288 4.01 8.27 -8.80
N ILE A 289 3.15 9.30 -8.84
CA ILE A 289 1.74 9.17 -8.40
C ILE A 289 1.00 8.09 -9.18
N ASN A 290 1.24 7.94 -10.48
CA ASN A 290 0.53 6.97 -11.31
C ASN A 290 0.97 5.51 -11.03
N GLN A 291 2.16 5.31 -10.48
CA GLN A 291 2.76 3.98 -10.26
C GLN A 291 2.80 3.58 -8.77
N ALA A 292 2.39 4.49 -7.88
CA ALA A 292 2.48 4.32 -6.43
C ALA A 292 1.44 3.33 -5.87
N ALA A 293 1.84 2.61 -4.82
CA ALA A 293 0.98 1.73 -4.05
C ALA A 293 -0.03 2.53 -3.20
N PRO A 294 -1.16 1.93 -2.77
CA PRO A 294 -2.18 2.62 -1.96
C PRO A 294 -1.63 3.26 -0.68
N ASP A 295 -0.74 2.56 0.03
CA ASP A 295 -0.15 3.05 1.28
C ASP A 295 0.69 4.31 1.03
N THR A 296 1.55 4.31 0.01
CA THR A 296 2.35 5.47 -0.40
C THR A 296 1.49 6.65 -0.87
N LEU A 297 0.37 6.38 -1.55
CA LEU A 297 -0.57 7.44 -1.96
C LEU A 297 -1.24 8.11 -0.75
N SER A 298 -1.55 7.35 0.30
CA SER A 298 -2.14 7.88 1.54
C SER A 298 -1.18 8.77 2.31
N GLU A 299 0.11 8.40 2.34
CA GLU A 299 1.17 9.20 2.96
C GLU A 299 1.36 10.52 2.20
N TRP A 300 1.48 10.46 0.87
CA TRP A 300 1.63 11.66 0.03
C TRP A 300 0.41 12.58 0.12
N LYS A 301 -0.80 12.02 0.22
CA LYS A 301 -2.01 12.81 0.47
C LYS A 301 -1.90 13.61 1.76
N THR A 302 -1.47 12.96 2.85
CA THR A 302 -1.30 13.62 4.16
C THR A 302 -0.27 14.74 4.09
N ARG A 303 0.87 14.52 3.41
CA ARG A 303 1.90 15.55 3.21
C ARG A 303 1.40 16.73 2.38
N LEU A 304 0.65 16.47 1.30
CA LEU A 304 0.06 17.53 0.48
C LEU A 304 -1.01 18.33 1.22
N ASP A 305 -1.81 17.69 2.09
CA ASP A 305 -2.78 18.37 2.92
C ASP A 305 -2.11 19.28 3.95
N ASP A 306 -1.01 18.83 4.56
CA ASP A 306 -0.19 19.62 5.47
C ASP A 306 0.46 20.83 4.76
N LEU A 307 1.05 20.62 3.57
CA LEU A 307 1.54 21.71 2.70
C LEU A 307 0.43 22.73 2.38
N ARG A 308 -0.78 22.24 2.05
CA ARG A 308 -1.92 23.12 1.78
C ARG A 308 -2.32 23.94 3.02
N GLN A 309 -2.26 23.35 4.20
CA GLN A 309 -2.52 24.02 5.48
C GLN A 309 -1.46 25.06 5.83
N ARG A 310 -0.20 24.90 5.41
CA ARG A 310 0.87 25.90 5.56
C ARG A 310 0.78 27.05 4.55
N ILE A 311 0.54 26.75 3.27
CA ILE A 311 0.57 27.75 2.18
C ILE A 311 -0.59 28.74 2.28
N THR A 312 -1.79 28.27 2.63
CA THR A 312 -3.00 29.11 2.68
C THR A 312 -2.90 30.29 3.66
N PRO A 313 -2.52 30.09 4.94
CA PRO A 313 -2.30 31.19 5.87
C PRO A 313 -1.08 32.04 5.49
N ALA A 314 -0.03 31.46 4.89
CA ALA A 314 1.13 32.22 4.43
C ALA A 314 0.73 33.25 3.35
N ILE A 315 -0.11 32.88 2.37
CA ILE A 315 -0.64 33.82 1.37
C ILE A 315 -1.42 34.95 2.04
N LYS A 316 -2.26 34.64 3.04
CA LYS A 316 -3.02 35.67 3.78
C LYS A 316 -2.11 36.62 4.55
N LEU A 317 -1.06 36.10 5.17
CA LEU A 317 -0.08 36.90 5.91
C LEU A 317 0.67 37.85 4.98
N VAL A 318 1.17 37.35 3.83
CA VAL A 318 1.84 38.17 2.83
C VAL A 318 0.90 39.25 2.27
N ASP A 319 -0.37 38.92 2.00
CA ASP A 319 -1.37 39.89 1.56
C ASP A 319 -1.63 40.98 2.61
N GLY A 320 -1.71 40.61 3.89
CA GLY A 320 -1.82 41.55 5.01
C GLY A 320 -0.61 42.47 5.12
N LYS A 321 0.61 41.94 4.95
CA LYS A 321 1.86 42.71 4.95
C LYS A 321 1.90 43.72 3.79
N ILE A 322 1.53 43.33 2.58
CA ILE A 322 1.44 44.23 1.42
C ILE A 322 0.45 45.38 1.70
N LYS A 323 -0.72 45.10 2.28
CA LYS A 323 -1.70 46.14 2.65
C LYS A 323 -1.13 47.11 3.68
N LEU A 324 -0.46 46.61 4.70
CA LEU A 324 0.17 47.44 5.74
C LEU A 324 1.28 48.32 5.16
N LEU A 325 2.12 47.80 4.27
CA LEU A 325 3.16 48.60 3.59
C LEU A 325 2.56 49.69 2.70
N ASN A 326 1.46 49.40 1.98
CA ASN A 326 0.74 50.42 1.21
C ASN A 326 0.15 51.52 2.11
N GLN A 327 -0.38 51.16 3.28
CA GLN A 327 -0.85 52.14 4.26
C GLN A 327 0.30 53.01 4.79
N GLN A 328 1.47 52.43 5.06
CA GLN A 328 2.67 53.18 5.46
C GLN A 328 3.12 54.15 4.36
N LEU A 329 3.02 53.76 3.09
CA LEU A 329 3.36 54.61 1.95
C LEU A 329 2.40 55.82 1.86
N GLN A 330 1.09 55.60 2.03
CA GLN A 330 0.11 56.69 2.08
C GLN A 330 0.36 57.64 3.28
N LEU A 331 0.74 57.11 4.44
CA LEU A 331 1.09 57.92 5.61
C LEU A 331 2.37 58.73 5.38
N LEU A 332 3.36 58.17 4.68
CA LEU A 332 4.59 58.85 4.31
C LEU A 332 4.32 60.04 3.37
N GLU A 333 3.45 59.85 2.37
CA GLU A 333 3.01 60.92 1.46
C GLU A 333 2.32 62.07 2.22
N LYS A 334 1.40 61.73 3.14
CA LYS A 334 0.74 62.73 3.99
C LYS A 334 1.74 63.51 4.86
N ARG A 335 2.71 62.83 5.48
CA ARG A 335 3.75 63.49 6.29
C ARG A 335 4.62 64.42 5.47
N HIS A 336 5.01 64.04 4.26
CA HIS A 336 5.78 64.93 3.38
C HIS A 336 5.00 66.21 3.06
N SER A 337 3.71 66.09 2.73
CA SER A 337 2.86 67.24 2.43
C SER A 337 2.58 68.19 3.61
N LEU A 338 2.52 67.66 4.83
CA LEU A 338 2.10 68.43 6.03
C LEU A 338 3.26 68.87 6.95
N GLN A 339 4.35 68.09 7.01
CA GLN A 339 5.44 68.27 7.99
C GLN A 339 6.78 68.67 7.37
N GLY A 340 6.86 68.82 6.03
CA GLY A 340 8.05 69.31 5.36
C GLY A 340 9.26 68.36 5.47
N LEU A 341 9.02 67.04 5.31
CA LEU A 341 10.11 66.05 5.33
C LEU A 341 11.14 66.36 4.22
N PRO A 342 12.47 66.32 4.50
CA PRO A 342 13.48 66.55 3.48
C PRO A 342 13.31 65.59 2.30
N LEU A 343 13.35 66.12 1.07
CA LEU A 343 13.06 65.37 -0.17
C LEU A 343 13.92 64.10 -0.31
N ALA A 344 15.20 64.16 0.10
CA ALA A 344 16.12 63.03 0.07
C ALA A 344 15.70 61.88 1.02
N VAL A 345 15.15 62.20 2.19
CA VAL A 345 14.66 61.20 3.17
C VAL A 345 13.34 60.59 2.66
N TYR A 346 12.41 61.43 2.18
CA TYR A 346 11.16 60.97 1.60
C TYR A 346 11.38 59.99 0.43
N ASN A 347 12.20 60.35 -0.55
CA ASN A 347 12.46 59.51 -1.72
C ASN A 347 13.09 58.17 -1.34
N ARG A 348 14.00 58.16 -0.35
CA ARG A 348 14.62 56.93 0.13
C ARG A 348 13.60 56.01 0.80
N GLN A 349 12.82 56.52 1.76
CA GLN A 349 11.81 55.72 2.47
C GLN A 349 10.73 55.20 1.51
N ARG A 350 10.33 56.01 0.52
CA ARG A 350 9.39 55.59 -0.52
C ARG A 350 9.97 54.45 -1.36
N ASN A 351 11.23 54.55 -1.76
CA ASN A 351 11.91 53.49 -2.54
C ASN A 351 12.04 52.20 -1.72
N ASP A 352 12.42 52.28 -0.45
CA ASP A 352 12.55 51.13 0.44
C ASP A 352 11.20 50.39 0.59
N LEU A 353 10.11 51.13 0.82
CA LEU A 353 8.75 50.56 0.91
C LEU A 353 8.29 49.94 -0.42
N ASN A 354 8.53 50.61 -1.55
CA ASN A 354 8.19 50.08 -2.87
C ASN A 354 8.92 48.78 -3.18
N GLN A 355 10.22 48.70 -2.87
CA GLN A 355 11.00 47.48 -3.04
C GLN A 355 10.47 46.33 -2.16
N LEU A 356 10.12 46.60 -0.91
CA LEU A 356 9.50 45.60 -0.03
C LEU A 356 8.15 45.12 -0.59
N ILE A 357 7.30 46.04 -1.06
CA ILE A 357 6.01 45.70 -1.68
C ILE A 357 6.23 44.79 -2.88
N GLU A 358 7.15 45.13 -3.78
CA GLU A 358 7.45 44.33 -4.97
C GLU A 358 7.96 42.92 -4.59
N GLN A 359 8.88 42.82 -3.63
CA GLN A 359 9.41 41.53 -3.18
C GLN A 359 8.32 40.66 -2.53
N TYR A 360 7.44 41.24 -1.70
CA TYR A 360 6.30 40.52 -1.14
C TYR A 360 5.27 40.12 -2.21
N GLN A 361 5.06 40.93 -3.25
CA GLN A 361 4.21 40.56 -4.39
C GLN A 361 4.79 39.37 -5.16
N ARG A 362 6.10 39.35 -5.41
CA ARG A 362 6.78 38.19 -6.02
C ARG A 362 6.62 36.94 -5.17
N GLN A 363 6.84 37.05 -3.85
CA GLN A 363 6.65 35.93 -2.92
C GLN A 363 5.21 35.43 -2.90
N LYS A 364 4.22 36.33 -2.93
CA LYS A 364 2.79 35.98 -3.05
C LYS A 364 2.51 35.20 -4.33
N ALA A 365 3.06 35.64 -5.46
CA ALA A 365 2.90 34.96 -6.74
C ALA A 365 3.48 33.53 -6.71
N SER A 366 4.67 33.36 -6.14
CA SER A 366 5.28 32.03 -5.95
C SER A 366 4.45 31.13 -5.04
N LEU A 367 3.94 31.64 -3.91
CA LEU A 367 3.04 30.87 -3.04
C LEU A 367 1.74 30.47 -3.74
N GLN A 368 1.17 31.35 -4.57
CA GLN A 368 -0.03 31.05 -5.35
C GLN A 368 0.23 30.00 -6.44
N GLN A 369 1.40 30.03 -7.07
CA GLN A 369 1.82 28.97 -7.99
C GLN A 369 1.96 27.63 -7.26
N LEU A 370 2.67 27.61 -6.13
CA LEU A 370 2.83 26.41 -5.30
C LEU A 370 1.46 25.84 -4.87
N GLN A 371 0.52 26.70 -4.48
CA GLN A 371 -0.84 26.29 -4.15
C GLN A 371 -1.57 25.62 -5.33
N LYS A 372 -1.38 26.11 -6.56
CA LYS A 372 -1.98 25.50 -7.77
C LYS A 372 -1.37 24.13 -8.04
N GLU A 373 -0.06 23.98 -7.89
CA GLU A 373 0.63 22.71 -8.10
C GLU A 373 0.23 21.66 -7.05
N VAL A 374 0.16 22.03 -5.77
CA VAL A 374 -0.34 21.17 -4.69
C VAL A 374 -1.76 20.68 -4.99
N LYS A 375 -2.67 21.57 -5.42
CA LYS A 375 -4.04 21.19 -5.80
C LYS A 375 -4.07 20.22 -6.98
N THR A 376 -3.20 20.44 -7.97
CA THR A 376 -3.13 19.58 -9.16
C THR A 376 -2.65 18.18 -8.78
N ARG A 377 -1.56 18.07 -8.01
CA ARG A 377 -1.03 16.76 -7.58
C ARG A 377 -2.00 16.04 -6.64
N SER A 378 -2.66 16.75 -5.73
CA SER A 378 -3.72 16.20 -4.85
C SER A 378 -4.87 15.58 -5.66
N ALA A 379 -5.36 16.28 -6.69
CA ALA A 379 -6.43 15.76 -7.54
C ALA A 379 -6.02 14.48 -8.31
N VAL A 380 -4.75 14.40 -8.75
CA VAL A 380 -4.22 13.19 -9.40
C VAL A 380 -4.09 12.04 -8.39
N ILE A 381 -3.59 12.30 -7.18
CA ILE A 381 -3.51 11.28 -6.11
C ILE A 381 -4.89 10.72 -5.80
N ASP A 382 -5.90 11.58 -5.60
CA ASP A 382 -7.27 11.13 -5.29
C ASP A 382 -7.83 10.26 -6.42
N LYS A 383 -7.61 10.66 -7.68
CA LYS A 383 -8.03 9.89 -8.85
C LYS A 383 -7.33 8.53 -8.91
N THR A 384 -6.00 8.50 -8.77
CA THR A 384 -5.21 7.27 -8.84
C THR A 384 -5.52 6.34 -7.67
N PHE A 385 -5.74 6.88 -6.47
CA PHE A 385 -6.17 6.13 -5.31
C PHE A 385 -7.53 5.46 -5.55
N GLN A 386 -8.52 6.21 -6.07
CA GLN A 386 -9.82 5.62 -6.42
C GLN A 386 -9.70 4.57 -7.53
N GLN A 387 -8.86 4.79 -8.54
CA GLN A 387 -8.62 3.80 -9.59
C GLN A 387 -7.96 2.53 -9.06
N ASN A 388 -6.98 2.67 -8.15
CA ASN A 388 -6.31 1.54 -7.52
C ASN A 388 -7.26 0.77 -6.59
N LEU A 389 -8.10 1.45 -5.82
CA LEU A 389 -9.15 0.82 -5.02
C LEU A 389 -10.16 0.08 -5.91
N ASN A 390 -10.64 0.72 -6.97
CA ASN A 390 -11.56 0.07 -7.90
C ASN A 390 -10.91 -1.16 -8.54
N ARG A 391 -9.63 -1.08 -8.91
CA ARG A 391 -8.87 -2.20 -9.48
C ARG A 391 -8.63 -3.30 -8.45
N SER A 392 -8.32 -2.99 -7.20
CA SER A 392 -8.13 -3.98 -6.14
C SER A 392 -9.43 -4.66 -5.75
N LEU A 393 -10.57 -3.94 -5.80
CA LEU A 393 -11.90 -4.49 -5.53
C LEU A 393 -12.44 -5.33 -6.70
N THR A 394 -12.03 -5.05 -7.94
CA THR A 394 -12.54 -5.74 -9.14
C THR A 394 -11.60 -6.82 -9.69
N ALA A 395 -10.31 -6.76 -9.37
CA ALA A 395 -9.35 -7.78 -9.82
C ALA A 395 -9.52 -9.07 -9.01
N ARG A 396 -9.88 -10.15 -9.71
CA ARG A 396 -9.74 -11.51 -9.18
C ARG A 396 -8.25 -11.80 -9.00
N GLN A 397 -7.74 -11.60 -7.79
CA GLN A 397 -6.36 -11.96 -7.49
C GLN A 397 -6.20 -13.49 -7.55
N PRO A 398 -5.41 -14.05 -8.48
CA PRO A 398 -5.25 -15.49 -8.58
C PRO A 398 -4.57 -16.04 -7.31
N LEU A 399 -4.91 -17.27 -6.93
CA LEU A 399 -4.11 -18.02 -5.94
C LEU A 399 -2.70 -18.26 -6.51
N PRO A 400 -1.66 -18.37 -5.66
CA PRO A 400 -0.34 -18.76 -6.13
C PRO A 400 -0.45 -20.09 -6.88
N LYS A 401 -0.11 -20.07 -8.18
CA LYS A 401 -0.15 -21.27 -9.04
C LYS A 401 1.07 -22.15 -8.84
N ASP A 402 2.15 -21.57 -8.32
CA ASP A 402 3.44 -22.24 -8.18
C ASP A 402 3.56 -22.96 -6.82
N PRO A 403 3.92 -24.26 -6.80
CA PRO A 403 4.05 -25.03 -5.57
C PRO A 403 5.19 -24.53 -4.67
N GLU A 404 6.20 -23.88 -5.23
CA GLU A 404 7.29 -23.26 -4.45
C GLU A 404 6.82 -22.06 -3.64
N VAL A 405 5.84 -21.30 -4.13
CA VAL A 405 5.25 -20.18 -3.37
C VAL A 405 4.42 -20.71 -2.20
N TRP A 406 3.75 -21.86 -2.36
CA TRP A 406 3.09 -22.53 -1.23
C TRP A 406 4.08 -23.02 -0.18
N ARG A 407 5.23 -23.55 -0.61
CA ARG A 407 6.29 -23.98 0.31
C ARG A 407 6.88 -22.80 1.08
N SER A 408 7.14 -21.67 0.42
CA SER A 408 7.62 -20.47 1.10
C SER A 408 6.58 -19.91 2.08
N LEU A 409 5.30 -19.94 1.72
CA LEU A 409 4.20 -19.53 2.62
C LEU A 409 4.07 -20.45 3.84
N LEU A 410 4.26 -21.77 3.68
CA LEU A 410 4.25 -22.73 4.80
C LEU A 410 5.46 -22.53 5.72
N ILE A 411 6.63 -22.28 5.15
CA ILE A 411 7.84 -21.95 5.93
C ILE A 411 7.60 -20.64 6.70
N GLU A 412 7.09 -19.60 6.04
CA GLU A 412 6.75 -18.33 6.68
C GLU A 412 5.69 -18.50 7.78
N ALA A 413 4.66 -19.32 7.56
CA ALA A 413 3.67 -19.67 8.56
C ALA A 413 4.28 -20.36 9.79
N GLY A 414 5.29 -21.22 9.59
CA GLY A 414 6.05 -21.86 10.66
C GLY A 414 6.83 -20.88 11.55
N HIS A 415 7.15 -19.68 11.05
CA HIS A 415 7.84 -18.62 11.81
C HIS A 415 6.88 -17.68 12.55
N ILE A 416 5.57 -17.77 12.33
CA ILE A 416 4.59 -16.91 13.01
C ILE A 416 4.67 -17.04 14.55
N PRO A 417 4.78 -18.24 15.15
CA PRO A 417 4.90 -18.37 16.60
C PRO A 417 6.14 -17.67 17.16
N THR A 418 7.27 -17.73 16.47
CA THR A 418 8.50 -17.08 16.91
C THR A 418 8.40 -15.56 16.78
N ILE A 419 7.80 -15.05 15.70
CA ILE A 419 7.50 -13.62 15.53
C ILE A 419 6.57 -13.12 16.65
N LEU A 420 5.57 -13.92 17.05
CA LEU A 420 4.67 -13.58 18.15
C LEU A 420 5.38 -13.48 19.49
N VAL A 421 6.23 -14.45 19.82
CA VAL A 421 7.04 -14.42 21.04
C VAL A 421 7.97 -13.20 21.03
N GLN A 422 8.60 -12.90 19.89
CA GLN A 422 9.45 -11.71 19.72
C GLN A 422 8.65 -10.41 19.88
N ALA A 423 7.45 -10.32 19.32
CA ALA A 423 6.59 -9.13 19.45
C ALA A 423 6.14 -8.91 20.90
N VAL A 424 5.75 -9.97 21.61
CA VAL A 424 5.35 -9.91 23.02
C VAL A 424 6.55 -9.54 23.91
N THR A 425 7.69 -10.19 23.72
CA THR A 425 8.90 -9.90 24.52
C THR A 425 9.44 -8.49 24.26
N ALA A 426 9.43 -8.03 23.01
CA ALA A 426 9.77 -6.66 22.66
C ALA A 426 8.81 -5.66 23.33
N SER A 427 7.51 -5.95 23.33
CA SER A 427 6.50 -5.12 23.97
C SER A 427 6.71 -5.02 25.49
N VAL A 428 7.01 -6.13 26.16
CA VAL A 428 7.30 -6.16 27.61
C VAL A 428 8.57 -5.37 27.92
N ARG A 429 9.63 -5.55 27.12
CA ARG A 429 10.89 -4.80 27.27
C ARG A 429 10.68 -3.30 27.04
N ASN A 430 9.84 -2.92 26.09
CA ASN A 430 9.52 -1.54 25.79
C ASN A 430 8.68 -0.89 26.89
N LEU A 431 7.75 -1.63 27.52
CA LEU A 431 7.04 -1.17 28.71
C LEU A 431 8.00 -0.99 29.90
N ALA A 432 8.92 -1.92 30.13
CA ALA A 432 9.91 -1.82 31.20
C ALA A 432 10.86 -0.62 31.03
N THR A 433 11.31 -0.38 29.80
CA THR A 433 12.15 0.78 29.50
C THR A 433 11.35 2.09 29.53
N GLY A 434 10.09 2.09 29.08
CA GLY A 434 9.17 3.21 29.22
C GLY A 434 8.94 3.61 30.68
N TRP A 435 8.75 2.63 31.56
CA TRP A 435 8.68 2.83 33.01
C TRP A 435 9.96 3.46 33.57
N SER A 436 11.15 2.98 33.16
CA SER A 436 12.41 3.55 33.64
C SER A 436 12.65 4.99 33.20
N LYS A 437 12.13 5.39 32.03
CA LYS A 437 12.35 6.70 31.40
C LYS A 437 11.22 7.70 31.66
N SER A 438 10.10 7.27 32.23
CA SER A 438 8.93 8.12 32.45
C SER A 438 9.16 9.15 33.54
N ASP A 439 8.60 10.34 33.36
CA ASP A 439 8.60 11.40 34.37
C ASP A 439 7.80 10.99 35.62
N LEU A 440 8.06 11.65 36.75
CA LEU A 440 7.35 11.39 38.01
C LEU A 440 5.83 11.56 37.86
N ASN A 441 5.39 12.54 37.06
CA ASN A 441 3.97 12.81 36.82
C ASN A 441 3.26 11.64 36.12
N ASP A 442 3.91 10.99 35.15
CA ASP A 442 3.35 9.83 34.45
C ASP A 442 3.27 8.60 35.35
N ARG A 443 4.24 8.44 36.26
CA ARG A 443 4.22 7.37 37.27
C ARG A 443 3.10 7.57 38.30
N PHE A 444 2.90 8.80 38.77
CA PHE A 444 1.77 9.12 39.66
C PHE A 444 0.43 8.95 38.94
N GLY A 445 0.31 9.44 37.70
CA GLY A 445 -0.87 9.23 36.87
C GLY A 445 -1.20 7.74 36.69
N PHE A 446 -0.19 6.90 36.46
CA PHE A 446 -0.37 5.45 36.36
C PHE A 446 -0.84 4.85 37.69
N ALA A 447 -0.21 5.23 38.81
CA ALA A 447 -0.61 4.77 40.14
C ALA A 447 -2.06 5.16 40.49
N THR A 448 -2.48 6.38 40.14
CA THR A 448 -3.87 6.84 40.33
C THR A 448 -4.85 6.01 39.51
N VAL A 449 -4.53 5.71 38.25
CA VAL A 449 -5.40 4.87 37.39
C VAL A 449 -5.48 3.45 37.92
N VAL A 450 -4.36 2.85 38.35
CA VAL A 450 -4.35 1.51 38.97
C VAL A 450 -5.16 1.50 40.28
N PHE A 451 -5.05 2.55 41.09
CA PHE A 451 -5.84 2.69 42.31
C PHE A 451 -7.34 2.78 42.03
N LEU A 452 -7.75 3.60 41.06
CA LEU A 452 -9.15 3.69 40.61
C LEU A 452 -9.67 2.36 40.06
N LEU A 453 -8.89 1.67 39.23
CA LEU A 453 -9.25 0.34 38.72
C LEU A 453 -9.39 -0.68 39.84
N THR A 454 -8.56 -0.60 40.88
CA THR A 454 -8.66 -1.44 42.07
C THR A 454 -9.98 -1.21 42.80
N LEU A 455 -10.34 0.06 43.05
CA LEU A 455 -11.61 0.42 43.67
C LEU A 455 -12.82 -0.07 42.87
N VAL A 456 -12.81 0.11 41.55
CA VAL A 456 -13.86 -0.40 40.66
C VAL A 456 -13.94 -1.92 40.72
N SER A 457 -12.80 -2.62 40.68
CA SER A 457 -12.76 -4.10 40.74
C SER A 457 -13.25 -4.65 42.09
N MET A 458 -12.98 -3.94 43.19
CA MET A 458 -13.50 -4.26 44.52
C MET A 458 -15.01 -4.03 44.60
N GLY A 459 -15.49 -2.88 44.10
CA GLY A 459 -16.92 -2.56 44.03
C GLY A 459 -17.72 -3.60 43.23
N LEU A 460 -17.18 -4.04 42.09
CA LEU A 460 -17.76 -5.14 41.29
C LEU A 460 -17.74 -6.49 42.04
N GLY A 461 -16.77 -6.69 42.95
CA GLY A 461 -16.68 -7.88 43.80
C GLY A 461 -17.78 -7.95 44.88
N HIS A 462 -18.31 -6.80 45.29
CA HIS A 462 -19.43 -6.71 46.25
C HIS A 462 -20.81 -6.93 45.62
N LEU A 463 -20.90 -7.09 44.29
CA LEU A 463 -22.15 -7.42 43.63
C LEU A 463 -22.69 -8.78 44.12
N PRO A 464 -24.02 -8.91 44.33
CA PRO A 464 -24.62 -10.12 44.87
C PRO A 464 -24.31 -11.34 43.99
N CYS A 465 -24.00 -12.47 44.62
CA CYS A 465 -23.76 -13.71 43.90
C CYS A 465 -25.10 -14.27 43.41
N PRO A 466 -25.26 -14.61 42.11
CA PRO A 466 -26.48 -15.25 41.64
C PRO A 466 -26.66 -16.59 42.36
N ARG A 467 -27.75 -16.72 43.13
CA ARG A 467 -28.05 -17.94 43.89
C ARG A 467 -28.97 -18.83 43.06
N PRO A 468 -28.62 -20.10 42.80
CA PRO A 468 -29.42 -21.00 41.96
C PRO A 468 -30.80 -21.33 42.55
N TYR A 469 -31.00 -21.10 43.85
CA TYR A 469 -32.20 -21.52 44.59
C TYR A 469 -33.41 -20.60 44.44
N HIS A 470 -33.26 -19.39 43.89
CA HIS A 470 -34.37 -18.42 43.76
C HIS A 470 -34.99 -18.36 42.35
N MET A 471 -34.42 -19.07 41.37
CA MET A 471 -34.95 -19.10 40.00
C MET A 471 -35.94 -20.26 39.76
N THR A 472 -36.89 -20.45 40.68
CA THR A 472 -38.06 -21.30 40.42
C THR A 472 -39.07 -20.60 39.50
N GLU A 473 -39.89 -21.39 38.80
CA GLU A 473 -40.90 -20.97 37.84
C GLU A 473 -41.73 -19.77 38.35
N GLY A 474 -41.67 -18.62 37.65
CA GLY A 474 -42.49 -17.43 37.96
C GLY A 474 -41.78 -16.07 37.93
N GLN A 475 -40.45 -16.00 37.86
CA GLN A 475 -39.74 -14.72 37.79
C GLN A 475 -39.75 -14.06 36.39
N THR A 476 -39.85 -12.73 36.35
CA THR A 476 -39.80 -11.93 35.12
C THR A 476 -38.40 -11.97 34.48
N PHE A 477 -38.36 -11.98 33.14
CA PHE A 477 -37.12 -12.00 32.34
C PHE A 477 -36.13 -10.89 32.73
N THR A 478 -36.63 -9.72 33.15
CA THR A 478 -35.81 -8.59 33.59
C THR A 478 -35.01 -8.88 34.86
N MET A 479 -35.56 -9.64 35.80
CA MET A 479 -34.84 -10.08 37.00
C MET A 479 -33.76 -11.11 36.65
N LYS A 480 -34.08 -12.07 35.77
CA LYS A 480 -33.09 -13.04 35.25
C LYS A 480 -31.95 -12.35 34.49
N ALA A 481 -32.27 -11.39 33.62
CA ALA A 481 -31.29 -10.62 32.85
C ALA A 481 -30.39 -9.76 33.76
N ARG A 482 -30.96 -9.16 34.82
CA ARG A 482 -30.20 -8.40 35.81
C ARG A 482 -29.22 -9.29 36.59
N GLU A 483 -29.64 -10.49 36.97
CA GLU A 483 -28.77 -11.44 37.67
C GLU A 483 -27.63 -11.95 36.76
N VAL A 484 -27.92 -12.23 35.47
CA VAL A 484 -26.89 -12.56 34.48
C VAL A 484 -25.92 -11.39 34.28
N LEU A 485 -26.42 -10.14 34.24
CA LEU A 485 -25.59 -8.95 34.13
C LEU A 485 -24.67 -8.76 35.35
N TYR A 486 -25.18 -8.95 36.57
CA TYR A 486 -24.35 -8.90 37.78
C TYR A 486 -23.30 -10.01 37.81
N ALA A 487 -23.66 -11.20 37.34
CA ALA A 487 -22.73 -12.32 37.23
C ALA A 487 -21.62 -12.07 36.19
N LEU A 488 -21.96 -11.47 35.05
CA LEU A 488 -21.02 -11.05 34.02
C LEU A 488 -20.08 -9.96 34.53
N LEU A 489 -20.62 -8.90 35.14
CA LEU A 489 -19.84 -7.79 35.70
C LEU A 489 -18.87 -8.28 36.77
N ARG A 490 -19.33 -9.15 37.69
CA ARG A 490 -18.48 -9.76 38.72
C ARG A 490 -17.42 -10.70 38.12
N GLY A 491 -17.78 -11.47 37.09
CA GLY A 491 -16.87 -12.36 36.36
C GLY A 491 -15.78 -11.62 35.57
N SER A 492 -16.07 -10.41 35.12
CA SER A 492 -15.14 -9.55 34.37
C SER A 492 -14.18 -8.74 35.24
N ARG A 493 -14.26 -8.81 36.58
CA ARG A 493 -13.47 -7.92 37.49
C ARG A 493 -11.96 -7.96 37.26
N LEU A 494 -11.39 -9.17 37.13
CA LEU A 494 -9.95 -9.38 36.93
C LEU A 494 -9.53 -8.96 35.52
N MET A 495 -10.44 -9.14 34.57
CA MET A 495 -10.24 -8.80 33.17
C MET A 495 -10.26 -7.28 32.96
N LEU A 496 -11.20 -6.56 33.57
CA LEU A 496 -11.24 -5.09 33.58
C LEU A 496 -10.00 -4.50 34.26
N PHE A 497 -9.58 -5.09 35.38
CA PHE A 497 -8.37 -4.67 36.08
C PHE A 497 -7.11 -4.86 35.22
N THR A 498 -6.92 -6.06 34.66
CA THR A 498 -5.72 -6.38 33.85
C THR A 498 -5.67 -5.62 32.53
N SER A 499 -6.78 -5.58 31.79
CA SER A 499 -6.87 -4.81 30.53
C SER A 499 -6.74 -3.31 30.77
N GLY A 500 -7.41 -2.76 31.79
CA GLY A 500 -7.31 -1.35 32.17
C GLY A 500 -5.89 -0.96 32.57
N THR A 501 -5.20 -1.82 33.33
CA THR A 501 -3.81 -1.57 33.74
C THR A 501 -2.86 -1.58 32.53
N LEU A 502 -3.02 -2.54 31.61
CA LEU A 502 -2.27 -2.59 30.36
C LEU A 502 -2.52 -1.35 29.48
N LEU A 503 -3.77 -0.92 29.36
CA LEU A 503 -4.15 0.23 28.54
C LEU A 503 -3.61 1.53 29.13
N ALA A 504 -3.66 1.67 30.46
CA ALA A 504 -3.04 2.78 31.18
C ALA A 504 -1.52 2.83 30.98
N ALA A 505 -0.85 1.66 31.02
CA ALA A 505 0.59 1.56 30.79
C ALA A 505 0.97 1.97 29.35
N VAL A 506 0.22 1.51 28.35
CA VAL A 506 0.45 1.87 26.94
C VAL A 506 0.22 3.37 26.69
N TRP A 507 -0.79 3.94 27.34
CA TRP A 507 -1.15 5.35 27.20
C TRP A 507 -0.08 6.26 27.80
N LEU A 508 0.28 6.03 29.06
CA LEU A 508 1.16 6.92 29.84
C LEU A 508 2.64 6.76 29.47
N PHE A 509 3.11 5.58 29.09
CA PHE A 509 4.54 5.35 28.79
C PHE A 509 4.94 5.58 27.31
N GLY A 510 4.11 6.25 26.51
CA GLY A 510 4.60 6.89 25.29
C GLY A 510 4.97 5.98 24.09
N LEU A 511 4.41 4.77 23.96
CA LEU A 511 4.82 3.79 22.93
C LEU A 511 4.36 4.12 21.49
N LYS A 512 4.96 5.11 20.81
CA LYS A 512 4.49 5.59 19.48
C LYS A 512 4.42 4.52 18.37
N ALA A 513 5.37 3.58 18.30
CA ALA A 513 5.46 2.64 17.17
C ALA A 513 4.69 1.31 17.37
N GLN A 514 4.34 0.94 18.60
CA GLN A 514 3.77 -0.39 18.94
C GLN A 514 2.41 -0.34 19.67
N ARG A 515 1.84 0.86 19.86
CA ARG A 515 0.51 1.07 20.47
C ARG A 515 -0.58 0.19 19.84
N PHE A 516 -0.58 0.07 18.52
CA PHE A 516 -1.62 -0.67 17.80
C PHE A 516 -1.61 -2.18 18.08
N GLN A 517 -0.43 -2.80 18.16
CA GLN A 517 -0.31 -4.26 18.36
C GLN A 517 -0.75 -4.69 19.76
N LEU A 518 -0.31 -3.94 20.79
CA LEU A 518 -0.71 -4.20 22.18
C LEU A 518 -2.20 -3.93 22.41
N LEU A 519 -2.73 -2.85 21.85
CA LEU A 519 -4.15 -2.51 21.96
C LEU A 519 -5.02 -3.56 21.28
N LEU A 520 -4.62 -4.03 20.09
CA LEU A 520 -5.30 -5.11 19.38
C LEU A 520 -5.31 -6.41 20.20
N LEU A 521 -4.19 -6.78 20.83
CA LEU A 521 -4.12 -7.96 21.69
C LEU A 521 -5.05 -7.84 22.91
N VAL A 522 -5.08 -6.66 23.56
CA VAL A 522 -5.97 -6.39 24.70
C VAL A 522 -7.44 -6.45 24.28
N ILE A 523 -7.80 -5.88 23.12
CA ILE A 523 -9.17 -5.95 22.60
C ILE A 523 -9.55 -7.39 22.29
N ILE A 524 -8.71 -8.15 21.58
CA ILE A 524 -8.99 -9.54 21.23
C ILE A 524 -9.19 -10.38 22.50
N TRP A 525 -8.27 -10.26 23.46
CA TRP A 525 -8.39 -10.91 24.76
C TRP A 525 -9.70 -10.53 25.47
N PHE A 526 -10.06 -9.24 25.42
CA PHE A 526 -11.29 -8.75 26.04
C PHE A 526 -12.53 -9.35 25.37
N VAL A 527 -12.62 -9.32 24.05
CA VAL A 527 -13.76 -9.86 23.30
C VAL A 527 -13.89 -11.38 23.51
N CYS A 528 -12.78 -12.13 23.49
CA CYS A 528 -12.80 -13.58 23.69
C CYS A 528 -13.33 -13.96 25.07
N GLN A 529 -12.82 -13.33 26.13
CA GLN A 529 -13.25 -13.62 27.51
C GLN A 529 -14.71 -13.21 27.73
N TRP A 530 -15.14 -12.07 27.18
CA TRP A 530 -16.52 -11.63 27.27
C TRP A 530 -17.47 -12.61 26.58
N MET A 531 -17.14 -13.04 25.35
CA MET A 531 -17.91 -14.05 24.61
C MET A 531 -17.95 -15.40 25.33
N ALA A 532 -16.83 -15.83 25.93
CA ALA A 532 -16.76 -17.05 26.72
C ALA A 532 -17.67 -16.99 27.96
N GLN A 533 -17.63 -15.89 28.72
CA GLN A 533 -18.47 -15.69 29.89
C GLN A 533 -19.95 -15.58 29.52
N LEU A 534 -20.29 -14.82 28.48
CA LEU A 534 -21.65 -14.66 28.00
C LEU A 534 -22.23 -15.99 27.50
N SER A 535 -21.43 -16.77 26.77
CA SER A 535 -21.80 -18.10 26.31
C SER A 535 -22.04 -19.08 27.48
N TYR A 536 -21.19 -19.04 28.50
CA TYR A 536 -21.37 -19.85 29.71
C TYR A 536 -22.68 -19.52 30.42
N TRP A 537 -22.96 -18.23 30.66
CA TRP A 537 -24.19 -17.79 31.32
C TRP A 537 -25.46 -18.09 30.51
N LEU A 538 -25.37 -18.08 29.18
CA LEU A 538 -26.52 -18.29 28.29
C LEU A 538 -26.83 -19.77 28.00
N PHE A 539 -25.84 -20.68 28.06
CA PHE A 539 -26.03 -22.07 27.61
C PHE A 539 -25.69 -23.15 28.64
N VAL A 540 -24.86 -22.85 29.64
CA VAL A 540 -24.28 -23.86 30.55
C VAL A 540 -24.57 -23.56 32.02
N SER A 541 -24.81 -22.30 32.37
CA SER A 541 -24.94 -21.85 33.75
C SER A 541 -25.96 -22.64 34.57
N PRO A 542 -25.70 -22.81 35.89
CA PRO A 542 -26.64 -23.44 36.82
C PRO A 542 -28.00 -22.75 36.89
N LEU A 543 -28.12 -21.52 36.37
CA LEU A 543 -29.38 -20.77 36.25
C LEU A 543 -30.35 -21.33 35.20
N ILE A 544 -29.89 -22.23 34.32
CA ILE A 544 -30.70 -22.85 33.26
C ILE A 544 -31.14 -24.26 33.71
N PRO A 545 -32.44 -24.62 33.58
CA PRO A 545 -32.93 -25.96 33.86
C PRO A 545 -32.11 -27.02 33.12
N ALA A 546 -31.79 -28.13 33.79
CA ALA A 546 -30.89 -29.16 33.24
C ALA A 546 -31.33 -29.68 31.85
N ALA A 547 -32.63 -29.76 31.59
CA ALA A 547 -33.22 -30.19 30.32
C ALA A 547 -32.97 -29.21 29.14
N GLN A 548 -32.64 -27.95 29.41
CA GLN A 548 -32.43 -26.90 28.38
C GLN A 548 -30.96 -26.47 28.24
N ARG A 549 -30.04 -27.13 28.95
CA ARG A 549 -28.59 -26.85 28.85
C ARG A 549 -28.06 -27.35 27.51
N GLN A 550 -27.31 -26.50 26.82
CA GLN A 550 -26.76 -26.80 25.49
C GLN A 550 -25.24 -26.62 25.49
N PRO A 551 -24.48 -27.51 26.17
CA PRO A 551 -23.03 -27.37 26.30
C PRO A 551 -22.30 -27.45 24.95
N ARG A 552 -22.86 -28.17 23.97
CA ARG A 552 -22.28 -28.25 22.62
C ARG A 552 -22.16 -26.88 21.96
N ILE A 553 -23.20 -26.05 22.06
CA ILE A 553 -23.21 -24.70 21.48
C ILE A 553 -22.20 -23.79 22.18
N HIS A 554 -22.05 -23.93 23.50
CA HIS A 554 -21.03 -23.21 24.25
C HIS A 554 -19.62 -23.52 23.74
N TYR A 555 -19.27 -24.80 23.56
CA TYR A 555 -17.98 -25.19 22.99
C TYR A 555 -17.83 -24.72 21.54
N THR A 556 -18.89 -24.75 20.72
CA THR A 556 -18.82 -24.21 19.35
C THR A 556 -18.52 -22.71 19.34
N ILE A 557 -19.14 -21.93 20.23
CA ILE A 557 -18.87 -20.49 20.38
C ILE A 557 -17.42 -20.26 20.82
N LEU A 558 -16.92 -21.03 21.78
CA LEU A 558 -15.53 -20.95 22.22
C LEU A 558 -14.54 -21.24 21.10
N TRP A 559 -14.75 -22.32 20.34
CA TRP A 559 -13.90 -22.68 19.20
C TRP A 559 -13.92 -21.61 18.12
N ILE A 560 -15.10 -21.17 17.68
CA ILE A 560 -15.21 -20.15 16.63
C ILE A 560 -14.60 -18.82 17.08
N THR A 561 -14.84 -18.41 18.34
CA THR A 561 -14.25 -17.18 18.89
C THR A 561 -12.73 -17.28 19.00
N GLY A 562 -12.20 -18.44 19.38
CA GLY A 562 -10.77 -18.70 19.43
C GLY A 562 -10.11 -18.66 18.05
N ILE A 563 -10.72 -19.31 17.05
CA ILE A 563 -10.22 -19.27 15.67
C ILE A 563 -10.31 -17.83 15.13
N ALA A 564 -11.42 -17.12 15.34
CA ALA A 564 -11.58 -15.73 14.94
C ALA A 564 -10.53 -14.81 15.58
N ALA A 565 -10.19 -15.04 16.85
CA ALA A 565 -9.13 -14.31 17.56
C ALA A 565 -7.75 -14.51 16.93
N VAL A 566 -7.40 -15.76 16.61
CA VAL A 566 -6.14 -16.10 15.93
C VAL A 566 -6.06 -15.40 14.58
N PHE A 567 -7.12 -15.47 13.76
CA PHE A 567 -7.11 -14.80 12.46
C PHE A 567 -7.09 -13.28 12.55
N THR A 568 -7.80 -12.69 13.52
CA THR A 568 -7.78 -11.23 13.74
C THR A 568 -6.38 -10.76 14.12
N LEU A 569 -5.67 -11.54 14.93
CA LEU A 569 -4.29 -11.30 15.31
C LEU A 569 -3.34 -11.44 14.10
N LEU A 570 -3.53 -12.47 13.26
CA LEU A 570 -2.79 -12.65 12.02
C LEU A 570 -2.98 -11.51 11.02
N VAL A 571 -4.22 -11.06 10.81
CA VAL A 571 -4.54 -9.91 9.94
C VAL A 571 -3.88 -8.64 10.47
N GLY A 572 -3.97 -8.40 11.78
CA GLY A 572 -3.31 -7.27 12.45
C GLY A 572 -1.78 -7.30 12.28
N MET A 573 -1.16 -8.47 12.36
CA MET A 573 0.27 -8.63 12.10
C MET A 573 0.62 -8.35 10.63
N GLY A 574 -0.17 -8.86 9.69
CA GLY A 574 0.05 -8.64 8.25
C GLY A 574 0.00 -7.16 7.86
N HIS A 575 -0.93 -6.40 8.43
CA HIS A 575 -1.05 -4.96 8.21
C HIS A 575 0.06 -4.14 8.89
N SER A 576 0.74 -4.71 9.89
CA SER A 576 1.90 -4.08 10.54
C SER A 576 3.23 -4.29 9.81
N GLY A 577 3.23 -4.97 8.65
CA GLY A 577 4.43 -5.22 7.84
C GLY A 577 5.32 -6.36 8.36
N LEU A 578 4.81 -7.17 9.30
CA LEU A 578 5.54 -8.33 9.85
C LEU A 578 5.47 -9.58 8.95
N LEU A 579 4.53 -9.61 8.01
CA LEU A 579 4.34 -10.70 7.04
C LEU A 579 4.66 -10.19 5.63
N SER A 580 5.10 -11.10 4.76
CA SER A 580 5.25 -10.83 3.34
C SER A 580 3.91 -10.39 2.73
N GLY A 581 3.96 -9.58 1.67
CA GLY A 581 2.74 -9.12 0.98
C GLY A 581 1.86 -10.29 0.51
N THR A 582 2.49 -11.38 0.05
CA THR A 582 1.79 -12.61 -0.36
C THR A 582 1.12 -13.35 0.80
N MET A 583 1.75 -13.41 1.98
CA MET A 583 1.16 -14.06 3.15
C MET A 583 0.01 -13.25 3.73
N ARG A 584 0.13 -11.91 3.74
CA ARG A 584 -0.96 -11.00 4.11
C ARG A 584 -2.20 -11.24 3.25
N GLU A 585 -2.05 -11.32 1.93
CA GLU A 585 -3.17 -11.58 1.03
C GLU A 585 -3.87 -12.92 1.28
N VAL A 586 -3.10 -13.98 1.59
CA VAL A 586 -3.66 -15.30 1.93
C VAL A 586 -4.41 -15.25 3.26
N VAL A 587 -3.84 -14.60 4.28
CA VAL A 587 -4.47 -14.43 5.59
C VAL A 587 -5.76 -13.61 5.49
N ASP A 588 -5.77 -12.53 4.71
CA ASP A 588 -6.95 -11.69 4.50
C ASP A 588 -8.09 -12.47 3.81
N ARG A 589 -7.77 -13.31 2.82
CA ARG A 589 -8.77 -14.17 2.16
C ARG A 589 -9.33 -15.24 3.09
N MET A 590 -8.47 -15.87 3.89
CA MET A 590 -8.91 -16.86 4.88
C MET A 590 -9.79 -16.21 5.97
N PHE A 591 -9.46 -14.99 6.37
CA PHE A 591 -10.29 -14.21 7.28
C PHE A 591 -11.66 -13.90 6.68
N MET A 592 -11.74 -13.51 5.40
CA MET A 592 -13.03 -13.31 4.72
C MET A 592 -13.86 -14.60 4.66
N LEU A 593 -13.24 -15.75 4.40
CA LEU A 593 -13.93 -17.06 4.44
C LEU A 593 -14.42 -17.40 5.85
N LEU A 594 -13.64 -17.04 6.88
CA LEU A 594 -13.99 -17.24 8.28
C LEU A 594 -15.18 -16.40 8.75
N LEU A 595 -15.53 -15.32 8.05
CA LEU A 595 -16.75 -14.57 8.34
C LEU A 595 -18.02 -15.40 8.09
N LEU A 596 -17.98 -16.36 7.16
CA LEU A 596 -19.14 -17.16 6.78
C LEU A 596 -19.65 -18.07 7.91
N PRO A 597 -18.81 -18.88 8.61
CA PRO A 597 -19.24 -19.61 9.80
C PRO A 597 -19.61 -18.68 10.97
N LEU A 598 -19.00 -17.49 11.07
CA LEU A 598 -19.35 -16.49 12.09
C LEU A 598 -20.79 -15.97 11.89
N VAL A 599 -21.15 -15.65 10.63
CA VAL A 599 -22.50 -15.22 10.24
C VAL A 599 -23.51 -16.34 10.42
N TYR A 600 -23.16 -17.58 10.05
CA TYR A 600 -24.02 -18.73 10.31
C TYR A 600 -24.28 -18.92 11.81
N LEU A 601 -23.25 -18.82 12.64
CA LEU A 601 -23.37 -18.94 14.09
C LEU A 601 -24.23 -17.80 14.66
N SER A 602 -24.07 -16.56 14.20
CA SER A 602 -24.89 -15.44 14.67
C SER A 602 -26.36 -15.62 14.32
N LEU A 603 -26.66 -16.13 13.11
CA LEU A 603 -28.04 -16.46 12.71
C LEU A 603 -28.62 -17.61 13.54
N HIS A 604 -27.82 -18.63 13.85
CA HIS A 604 -28.24 -19.75 14.70
C HIS A 604 -28.51 -19.30 16.15
N LEU A 605 -27.61 -18.48 16.72
CA LEU A 605 -27.76 -17.83 18.02
C LEU A 605 -29.03 -16.98 18.09
N ARG A 606 -29.28 -16.17 17.05
CA ARG A 606 -30.50 -15.37 16.93
C ARG A 606 -31.75 -16.24 16.94
N LYS A 607 -31.79 -17.30 16.14
CA LYS A 607 -32.92 -18.24 16.13
C LYS A 607 -33.18 -18.84 17.51
N LEU A 608 -32.14 -19.24 18.23
CA LEU A 608 -32.26 -19.79 19.58
C LEU A 608 -32.73 -18.74 20.60
N MET A 609 -32.26 -17.50 20.51
CA MET A 609 -32.73 -16.40 21.34
C MET A 609 -34.20 -16.07 21.07
N VAL A 610 -34.62 -16.00 19.81
CA VAL A 610 -36.01 -15.74 19.42
C VAL A 610 -36.93 -16.86 19.91
N LEU A 611 -36.53 -18.13 19.77
CA LEU A 611 -37.31 -19.27 20.26
C LEU A 611 -37.47 -19.25 21.79
N ARG A 612 -36.40 -18.92 22.54
CA ARG A 612 -36.49 -18.77 24.00
C ARG A 612 -37.34 -17.57 24.41
N MET A 613 -37.22 -16.44 23.70
CA MET A 613 -38.03 -15.25 23.97
C MET A 613 -39.51 -15.49 23.68
N GLN A 614 -39.85 -16.18 22.58
CA GLN A 614 -41.23 -16.55 22.24
C GLN A 614 -41.86 -17.52 23.25
N ALA A 615 -41.08 -18.40 23.86
CA ALA A 615 -41.56 -19.31 24.90
C ALA A 615 -41.83 -18.61 26.25
N GLU A 616 -41.11 -17.53 26.55
CA GLU A 616 -41.26 -16.79 27.82
C GLU A 616 -42.11 -15.49 27.72
N TRP A 617 -42.34 -14.95 26.51
CA TRP A 617 -43.07 -13.68 26.30
C TRP A 617 -44.41 -13.88 25.57
N ARG A 618 -45.51 -13.40 26.18
CA ARG A 618 -46.84 -13.31 25.54
C ARG A 618 -47.01 -12.07 24.63
N SER A 619 -46.03 -11.17 24.53
CA SER A 619 -46.14 -9.94 23.71
C SER A 619 -45.22 -9.96 22.48
N ASP A 620 -45.83 -9.69 21.32
CA ASP A 620 -45.24 -9.80 19.98
C ASP A 620 -44.12 -8.78 19.65
N PHE A 621 -43.88 -7.77 20.50
CA PHE A 621 -43.05 -6.63 20.14
C PHE A 621 -41.54 -6.92 20.13
N TRP A 622 -41.01 -7.53 21.19
CA TRP A 622 -39.57 -7.81 21.34
C TRP A 622 -39.05 -8.97 20.49
N PRO A 623 -39.80 -10.09 20.30
CA PRO A 623 -39.41 -11.12 19.34
C PRO A 623 -39.33 -10.56 17.91
N ARG A 624 -40.22 -9.62 17.53
CA ARG A 624 -40.17 -8.95 16.22
C ARG A 624 -38.97 -8.00 16.08
N LEU A 625 -38.59 -7.30 17.14
CA LEU A 625 -37.44 -6.37 17.13
C LEU A 625 -36.10 -7.11 17.03
N VAL A 626 -35.94 -8.22 17.75
CA VAL A 626 -34.77 -9.13 17.62
C VAL A 626 -34.83 -9.96 16.32
N ALA A 627 -36.00 -10.14 15.73
CA ALA A 627 -36.16 -10.68 14.39
C ALA A 627 -35.97 -9.64 13.27
N LEU A 628 -35.73 -8.36 13.58
CA LEU A 628 -35.42 -7.30 12.60
C LEU A 628 -33.93 -6.93 12.59
N LEU A 629 -33.26 -7.04 13.74
CA LEU A 629 -31.80 -6.95 13.89
C LEU A 629 -31.13 -8.27 13.49
#